data_AF-A0A5C6M1A4-F1
#
_entry.id   AF-A0A5C6M1A4-F1
#
_cell.length_a   1.000
_cell.length_b   1.000
_cell.length_c   1.000
_cell.angle_alpha   90.00
_cell.angle_beta   90.00
_cell.angle_gamma   90.00
#
_symmetry.space_group_name_H-M   'P 1'
#
loop_
_entity.id
_entity.type
_entity.pdbx_description
1 polymer ?
#
loop_
_entity_poly.entity_id
_entity_poly.type
_entity_poly.pdbx_seq_one_letter_code
_entity_poly.pdbx_strand_id
1 'polypeptide(L)'
;ALLSTFTATLDASQDSTIYNVPTGDLSNGSGQFLIAGGATGFATARRGLVSFDVAAAGIPPGSTILDAVVTLYVVNPGSAASSSIGLHPISKPWGESASNAPDDELEGARAAARDATWQFSLFDSVGWASPGGDFGGASASLAVGGVGAWEWAGSGIVGDVQKWLDNPLANNGWMIVSDEQTGSIKSFASRESDNATLRPRLEITWEEPFVPAIVEGRKWFDRNADSVRQAPAVQALSLFWPNGRNSFNAFGGREYWFRSSVANAWFFLTPQGDLVRWNAQPGKLTGTTVDSPGVRAWHNPTSLLGTTATPGTPADEPWLNGFSFQLVNDQGQIVATTQSRDIDLNSDGLIQEEQERGWYRFENVRPGNYTVQEIVPAGWAQSPGRHSPSAGTAWQLDQSLGLSATGDLFENFGGLGERWLKSTTGWCYITPVGDLFQWNGKTITATAPLSGTLAGTLNNFYYRDVSLLAAAQNP
;
A
#
# COMPACT_ATOMS: atom_id res chain seq x y z
N ALA A 1 2.93 -12.67 14.28
CA ALA A 1 3.56 -12.45 12.96
C ALA A 1 4.84 -11.67 13.20
N LEU A 2 5.98 -12.17 12.70
CA LEU A 2 7.26 -11.46 12.78
C LEU A 2 7.10 -10.10 12.08
N LEU A 3 7.45 -9.02 12.76
CA LEU A 3 7.50 -7.68 12.18
C LEU A 3 8.57 -7.70 11.08
N SER A 4 8.24 -7.22 9.87
CA SER A 4 9.25 -6.99 8.84
C SER A 4 10.12 -5.84 9.32
N THR A 5 11.37 -6.14 9.62
CA THR A 5 12.37 -5.16 10.05
C THR A 5 13.27 -4.82 8.86
N PHE A 6 13.62 -3.55 8.75
CA PHE A 6 14.49 -3.03 7.69
C PHE A 6 15.71 -2.38 8.33
N THR A 7 16.84 -2.37 7.62
CA THR A 7 18.10 -1.80 8.10
C THR A 7 18.76 -0.97 7.01
N ALA A 8 19.40 0.13 7.40
CA ALA A 8 20.19 1.01 6.54
C ALA A 8 21.45 1.46 7.28
N THR A 9 22.53 1.68 6.52
CA THR A 9 23.79 2.22 7.05
C THR A 9 24.09 3.54 6.38
N LEU A 10 24.41 4.55 7.17
CA LEU A 10 24.78 5.89 6.73
C LEU A 10 26.25 6.15 7.05
N ASP A 11 26.96 6.77 6.10
CA ASP A 11 28.24 7.43 6.37
C ASP A 11 27.99 8.80 7.03
N ALA A 12 28.96 9.31 7.79
CA ALA A 12 28.87 10.66 8.33
C ALA A 12 28.74 11.72 7.23
N SER A 13 27.75 12.58 7.36
CA SER A 13 27.47 13.68 6.42
C SER A 13 28.27 14.94 6.73
N GLN A 14 28.82 15.04 7.94
CA GLN A 14 29.63 16.16 8.42
C GLN A 14 30.40 15.72 9.67
N ASP A 15 31.66 16.09 9.82
CA ASP A 15 32.37 15.98 11.10
C ASP A 15 33.38 17.11 11.34
N SER A 16 33.81 17.32 12.58
CA SER A 16 34.83 18.31 12.92
C SER A 16 35.38 18.09 14.33
N THR A 17 36.54 18.65 14.64
CA THR A 17 37.05 18.75 16.02
C THR A 17 37.14 20.20 16.48
N ILE A 18 36.69 20.48 17.70
CA ILE A 18 36.87 21.77 18.38
C ILE A 18 37.89 21.65 19.53
N TYR A 19 38.69 22.70 19.73
CA TYR A 19 39.86 22.68 20.60
C TYR A 19 39.80 23.78 21.66
N ASN A 20 39.84 23.42 22.94
CA ASN A 20 39.96 24.34 24.06
C ASN A 20 41.42 24.70 24.32
N VAL A 21 42.06 25.42 23.41
CA VAL A 21 43.46 25.85 23.59
C VAL A 21 43.58 27.36 23.72
N PRO A 22 44.59 27.88 24.46
CA PRO A 22 44.67 29.30 24.83
C PRO A 22 44.86 30.28 23.67
N THR A 23 45.27 29.83 22.49
CA THR A 23 45.58 30.70 21.34
C THR A 23 44.83 30.26 20.10
N GLY A 24 43.87 31.09 19.68
CA GLY A 24 43.18 30.99 18.39
C GLY A 24 41.86 30.23 18.44
N ASP A 25 40.92 30.66 17.60
CA ASP A 25 39.75 29.88 17.23
C ASP A 25 40.20 28.76 16.30
N LEU A 26 40.37 27.55 16.86
CA LEU A 26 40.88 26.39 16.14
C LEU A 26 39.78 25.37 15.84
N SER A 27 39.94 24.69 14.70
CA SER A 27 39.03 23.70 14.16
C SER A 27 39.80 22.64 13.36
N ASN A 28 39.12 21.55 13.02
CA ASN A 28 39.61 20.53 12.11
C ASN A 28 38.42 19.87 11.39
N GLY A 29 37.92 20.50 10.33
CA GLY A 29 36.80 20.01 9.51
C GLY A 29 37.22 19.33 8.21
N SER A 30 38.51 19.15 7.97
CA SER A 30 39.05 18.47 6.78
C SER A 30 40.26 17.57 7.10
N GLY A 31 40.52 17.32 8.38
CA GLY A 31 41.57 16.42 8.85
C GLY A 31 41.11 14.97 8.90
N GLN A 32 42.04 14.04 8.99
CA GLN A 32 41.79 12.60 8.98
C GLN A 32 41.25 12.05 10.30
N PHE A 33 41.25 12.85 11.38
CA PHE A 33 40.90 12.40 12.73
C PHE A 33 39.89 13.30 13.45
N LEU A 34 38.98 12.65 14.18
CA LEU A 34 38.11 13.27 15.19
C LEU A 34 38.68 13.05 16.58
N ILE A 35 38.89 14.14 17.33
CA ILE A 35 39.60 14.06 18.61
C ILE A 35 38.64 14.32 19.77
N ALA A 36 38.68 13.45 20.78
CA ALA A 36 37.98 13.66 22.04
C ALA A 36 38.94 13.53 23.23
N GLY A 37 38.89 14.49 24.14
CA GLY A 37 39.55 14.44 25.45
C GLY A 37 40.79 15.29 25.66
N GLY A 38 41.48 15.02 26.77
CA GLY A 38 42.59 15.83 27.25
C GLY A 38 43.95 15.31 26.77
N ALA A 39 44.75 16.18 26.16
CA ALA A 39 46.11 15.83 25.73
C ALA A 39 47.05 15.55 26.92
N THR A 40 48.15 14.83 26.68
CA THR A 40 49.14 14.53 27.75
C THR A 40 49.87 15.82 28.17
N GLY A 41 49.94 16.09 29.47
CA GLY A 41 50.60 17.28 30.03
C GLY A 41 49.73 18.55 30.10
N PHE A 42 48.50 18.52 29.58
CA PHE A 42 47.55 19.64 29.65
C PHE A 42 46.14 19.16 30.03
N ALA A 43 45.33 20.03 30.62
CA ALA A 43 43.91 19.78 30.92
C ALA A 43 42.98 20.44 29.88
N THR A 44 43.46 20.59 28.64
CA THR A 44 42.72 21.26 27.56
C THR A 44 41.85 20.24 26.81
N ALA A 45 40.55 20.52 26.73
CA ALA A 45 39.57 19.62 26.12
C ALA A 45 39.58 19.71 24.58
N ARG A 46 39.40 18.56 23.93
CA ARG A 46 38.97 18.44 22.53
C ARG A 46 37.64 17.70 22.46
N ARG A 47 36.78 18.09 21.53
CA ARG A 47 35.49 17.43 21.30
C ARG A 47 35.32 17.22 19.80
N GLY A 48 34.97 15.99 19.43
CA GLY A 48 34.55 15.68 18.07
C GLY A 48 33.08 16.05 17.89
N LEU A 49 32.69 16.43 16.68
CA LEU A 49 31.32 16.64 16.24
C LEU A 49 31.10 15.72 15.04
N VAL A 50 29.98 15.01 14.99
CA VAL A 50 29.65 14.12 13.88
C VAL A 50 28.16 14.16 13.61
N SER A 51 27.78 14.25 12.35
CA SER A 51 26.39 14.23 11.90
C SER A 51 26.18 13.17 10.84
N PHE A 52 24.95 12.64 10.77
CA PHE A 52 24.51 11.67 9.77
C PHE A 52 23.21 12.18 9.17
N ASP A 53 23.08 12.17 7.84
CA ASP A 53 21.83 12.56 7.19
C ASP A 53 20.81 11.41 7.26
N VAL A 54 20.02 11.38 8.34
CA VAL A 54 18.97 10.36 8.54
C VAL A 54 17.96 10.34 7.39
N ALA A 55 17.68 11.48 6.75
CA ALA A 55 16.75 11.53 5.62
C ALA A 55 17.30 10.80 4.39
N ALA A 56 18.63 10.72 4.23
CA ALA A 56 19.26 9.97 3.15
C ALA A 56 19.06 8.45 3.27
N ALA A 57 18.64 7.93 4.42
CA ALA A 57 18.33 6.51 4.60
C ALA A 57 17.05 6.06 3.86
N GLY A 58 16.22 7.00 3.39
CA GLY A 58 14.97 6.68 2.68
C GLY A 58 13.89 6.03 3.54
N ILE A 59 13.97 6.21 4.87
CA ILE A 59 13.01 5.66 5.84
C ILE A 59 11.65 6.35 5.64
N PRO A 60 10.55 5.61 5.40
CA PRO A 60 9.24 6.21 5.22
C PRO A 60 8.79 7.00 6.47
N PRO A 61 8.20 8.20 6.31
CA PRO A 61 7.67 8.96 7.44
C PRO A 61 6.64 8.16 8.26
N GLY A 62 6.74 8.24 9.59
CA GLY A 62 5.90 7.47 10.52
C GLY A 62 6.41 6.06 10.84
N SER A 63 7.57 5.68 10.31
CA SER A 63 8.30 4.47 10.76
C SER A 63 8.70 4.60 12.22
N THR A 64 8.82 3.45 12.90
CA THR A 64 9.35 3.38 14.27
C THR A 64 10.77 2.84 14.25
N ILE A 65 11.73 3.62 14.77
CA ILE A 65 13.11 3.16 14.95
C ILE A 65 13.14 2.14 16.08
N LEU A 66 13.65 0.96 15.79
CA LEU A 66 13.77 -0.16 16.72
C LEU A 66 15.16 -0.21 17.35
N ASP A 67 16.20 0.07 16.53
CA ASP A 67 17.59 0.11 16.98
C ASP A 67 18.40 1.11 16.16
N ALA A 68 19.47 1.62 16.76
CA ALA A 68 20.41 2.52 16.12
C ALA A 68 21.80 2.38 16.76
N VAL A 69 22.83 2.19 15.93
CA VAL A 69 24.21 1.93 16.35
C VAL A 69 25.16 2.89 15.66
N VAL A 70 25.83 3.74 16.43
CA VAL A 70 26.92 4.60 15.95
C VAL A 70 28.24 3.86 16.14
N THR A 71 28.98 3.65 15.05
CA THR A 71 30.32 3.05 15.07
C THR A 71 31.37 4.11 14.81
N LEU A 72 32.33 4.26 15.73
CA LEU A 72 33.54 5.07 15.56
C LEU A 72 34.77 4.20 15.70
N TYR A 73 35.81 4.47 14.90
CA TYR A 73 37.04 3.68 14.92
C TYR A 73 38.19 4.45 15.56
N VAL A 74 38.70 3.97 16.70
CA VAL A 74 39.89 4.54 17.35
C VAL A 74 41.13 4.16 16.54
N VAL A 75 41.89 5.15 16.10
CA VAL A 75 43.18 5.00 15.42
C VAL A 75 44.37 5.28 16.34
N ASN A 76 44.18 6.14 17.35
CA ASN A 76 45.16 6.40 18.40
C ASN A 76 44.46 6.45 19.77
N PRO A 77 44.76 5.50 20.68
CA PRO A 77 44.06 5.37 21.96
C PRO A 77 44.60 6.30 23.06
N GLY A 78 45.65 7.08 22.81
CA GLY A 78 46.29 7.89 23.84
C GLY A 78 47.01 7.06 24.91
N SER A 79 47.23 7.63 26.10
CA SER A 79 48.00 7.00 27.17
C SER A 79 47.14 6.37 28.27
N ALA A 80 45.89 6.81 28.44
CA ALA A 80 44.94 6.19 29.35
C ALA A 80 44.49 4.79 28.86
N ALA A 81 44.43 3.81 29.78
CA ALA A 81 43.98 2.46 29.47
C ALA A 81 42.54 2.41 28.91
N SER A 82 41.67 3.27 29.44
CA SER A 82 40.34 3.53 28.90
C SER A 82 39.88 4.92 29.30
N SER A 83 38.97 5.51 28.53
CA SER A 83 38.36 6.82 28.80
C SER A 83 36.86 6.73 28.58
N SER A 84 36.07 7.38 29.43
CA SER A 84 34.62 7.43 29.23
C SER A 84 34.30 8.37 28.09
N ILE A 85 33.72 7.87 27.00
CA ILE A 85 33.31 8.65 25.83
C ILE A 85 31.80 8.57 25.67
N GLY A 86 31.14 9.73 25.69
CA GLY A 86 29.71 9.90 25.49
C GLY A 86 29.39 10.55 24.15
N LEU A 87 28.26 10.16 23.55
CA LEU A 87 27.63 10.85 22.43
C LEU A 87 26.50 11.74 22.96
N HIS A 88 26.59 13.03 22.69
CA HIS A 88 25.66 14.03 23.21
C HIS A 88 24.96 14.78 22.08
N PRO A 89 23.63 14.83 22.02
CA PRO A 89 22.93 15.44 20.89
C PRO A 89 23.16 16.95 20.89
N ILE A 90 23.55 17.49 19.75
CA ILE A 90 23.85 18.92 19.59
C ILE A 90 22.54 19.67 19.33
N SER A 91 22.36 20.78 20.03
CA SER A 91 21.11 21.56 19.99
C SER A 91 21.12 22.72 18.98
N LYS A 92 22.29 23.02 18.40
CA LYS A 92 22.49 24.16 17.48
C LYS A 92 23.24 23.69 16.22
N PRO A 93 22.89 24.21 15.03
CA PRO A 93 23.63 23.90 13.82
C PRO A 93 25.08 24.39 13.93
N TRP A 94 25.98 23.63 13.34
CA TRP A 94 27.41 23.91 13.33
C TRP A 94 27.99 23.65 11.95
N GLY A 95 29.15 24.24 11.66
CA GLY A 95 29.74 24.15 10.34
C GLY A 95 31.04 23.37 10.31
N GLU A 96 31.30 22.81 9.13
CA GLU A 96 32.50 22.09 8.73
C GLU A 96 33.00 22.79 7.47
N SER A 97 34.26 23.16 7.47
CA SER A 97 34.91 23.90 6.41
C SER A 97 36.35 23.39 6.25
N ALA A 98 37.18 24.17 5.55
CA ALA A 98 38.46 23.69 5.02
C ALA A 98 39.60 23.57 6.06
N SER A 99 39.35 23.79 7.36
CA SER A 99 40.40 23.69 8.39
C SER A 99 40.94 22.28 8.46
N ASN A 100 42.24 22.14 8.23
CA ASN A 100 42.94 20.87 8.22
C ASN A 100 44.15 20.94 9.14
N ALA A 101 44.05 20.30 10.30
CA ALA A 101 45.10 20.24 11.28
C ALA A 101 46.27 19.38 10.76
N PRO A 102 47.53 19.78 11.03
CA PRO A 102 48.68 18.99 10.61
C PRO A 102 48.93 17.79 11.54
N ASP A 103 49.79 16.88 11.08
CA ASP A 103 50.40 15.80 11.86
C ASP A 103 49.39 14.88 12.57
N ASP A 104 49.37 14.90 13.92
CA ASP A 104 48.47 14.08 14.74
C ASP A 104 47.12 14.75 15.04
N GLU A 105 46.94 15.97 14.51
CA GLU A 105 45.72 16.77 14.55
C GLU A 105 45.28 17.18 15.96
N LEU A 106 46.15 17.03 16.98
CA LEU A 106 45.79 17.27 18.39
C LEU A 106 45.75 18.76 18.76
N GLU A 107 46.42 19.60 17.98
CA GLU A 107 46.48 21.06 18.20
C GLU A 107 45.52 21.86 17.31
N GLY A 108 44.89 21.24 16.32
CA GLY A 108 43.96 21.91 15.41
C GLY A 108 44.63 22.83 14.39
N ALA A 109 43.84 23.35 13.45
CA ALA A 109 44.23 24.41 12.53
C ALA A 109 43.42 25.68 12.78
N ARG A 110 43.91 26.82 12.30
CA ARG A 110 43.16 28.09 12.36
C ARG A 110 41.83 27.92 11.61
N ALA A 111 40.73 28.22 12.29
CA ALA A 111 39.39 28.09 11.74
C ALA A 111 39.22 28.91 10.44
N ALA A 112 38.67 28.25 9.42
CA ALA A 112 38.15 28.88 8.23
C ALA A 112 36.73 29.41 8.51
N ALA A 113 36.24 30.30 7.65
CA ALA A 113 34.88 30.82 7.79
C ALA A 113 33.86 29.67 7.87
N ARG A 114 32.95 29.77 8.85
CA ARG A 114 31.89 28.79 9.19
C ARG A 114 32.35 27.51 9.89
N ASP A 115 33.62 27.30 10.18
CA ASP A 115 34.02 26.16 11.01
C ASP A 115 33.40 26.21 12.41
N ALA A 116 33.15 25.05 13.01
CA ALA A 116 32.94 24.96 14.45
C ALA A 116 34.27 25.16 15.18
N THR A 117 34.26 25.94 16.26
CA THR A 117 35.39 26.19 17.16
C THR A 117 34.91 26.05 18.60
N TRP A 118 35.82 26.23 19.56
CA TRP A 118 35.42 26.21 20.98
C TRP A 118 34.45 27.34 21.34
N GLN A 119 34.53 28.51 20.70
CA GLN A 119 33.65 29.66 20.99
C GLN A 119 32.47 29.76 20.02
N PHE A 120 32.63 29.26 18.79
CA PHE A 120 31.65 29.45 17.72
C PHE A 120 31.10 28.13 17.18
N SER A 121 29.79 28.07 17.01
CA SER A 121 29.14 27.02 16.19
C SER A 121 29.39 27.24 14.71
N LEU A 122 29.51 28.50 14.31
CA LEU A 122 29.90 28.95 12.97
C LEU A 122 30.89 30.09 13.15
N PHE A 123 32.16 29.84 12.89
CA PHE A 123 33.26 30.77 13.15
C PHE A 123 33.02 32.16 12.53
N ASP A 124 33.33 33.20 13.30
CA ASP A 124 33.16 34.63 12.96
C ASP A 124 31.70 35.06 12.67
N SER A 125 30.71 34.28 13.15
CA SER A 125 29.30 34.62 12.95
C SER A 125 28.37 34.22 14.11
N VAL A 126 28.32 32.93 14.49
CA VAL A 126 27.36 32.41 15.48
C VAL A 126 28.08 31.69 16.61
N GLY A 127 28.04 32.29 17.79
CA GLY A 127 28.58 31.73 19.02
C GLY A 127 27.79 30.54 19.57
N TRP A 128 28.47 29.63 20.26
CA TRP A 128 27.81 28.75 21.23
C TRP A 128 27.24 29.59 22.38
N ALA A 129 26.19 29.12 23.05
CA ALA A 129 25.74 29.76 24.29
C ALA A 129 26.71 29.44 25.44
N SER A 130 27.25 28.23 25.45
CA SER A 130 28.33 27.80 26.35
C SER A 130 29.59 27.44 25.55
N PRO A 131 30.77 27.97 25.91
CA PRO A 131 32.02 27.56 25.27
C PRO A 131 32.21 26.04 25.30
N GLY A 132 32.61 25.48 24.16
CA GLY A 132 32.76 24.05 23.94
C GLY A 132 31.50 23.34 23.44
N GLY A 133 30.40 24.06 23.17
CA GLY A 133 29.24 23.52 22.49
C GLY A 133 27.94 23.54 23.29
N ASP A 134 26.82 23.60 22.58
CA ASP A 134 25.47 23.52 23.15
C ASP A 134 24.87 22.12 22.92
N PHE A 135 25.00 21.21 23.89
CA PHE A 135 24.59 19.80 23.77
C PHE A 135 23.80 19.30 24.99
N GLY A 136 23.03 18.22 24.80
CA GLY A 136 22.21 17.59 25.83
C GLY A 136 22.95 16.58 26.72
N GLY A 137 22.20 15.83 27.54
CA GLY A 137 22.75 14.66 28.24
C GLY A 137 23.27 13.59 27.27
N ALA A 138 24.12 12.68 27.75
CA ALA A 138 24.65 11.62 26.89
C ALA A 138 23.52 10.66 26.46
N SER A 139 23.41 10.44 25.15
CA SER A 139 22.50 9.47 24.55
C SER A 139 23.02 8.03 24.70
N ALA A 140 24.34 7.88 24.75
CA ALA A 140 25.04 6.68 25.18
C ALA A 140 26.46 7.04 25.64
N SER A 141 27.04 6.23 26.53
CA SER A 141 28.42 6.37 27.00
C SER A 141 29.11 5.02 27.10
N LEU A 142 30.40 4.97 26.79
CA LEU A 142 31.23 3.77 26.82
C LEU A 142 32.63 4.05 27.38
N ALA A 143 33.22 3.04 28.05
CA ALA A 143 34.63 3.05 28.39
C ALA A 143 35.46 2.60 27.19
N VAL A 144 35.93 3.55 26.38
CA VAL A 144 36.69 3.30 25.15
C VAL A 144 38.16 3.08 25.47
N GLY A 145 38.71 1.96 25.01
CA GLY A 145 40.10 1.55 25.22
C GLY A 145 40.96 1.68 23.96
N GLY A 146 41.56 0.55 23.55
CA GLY A 146 42.54 0.49 22.46
C GLY A 146 41.99 0.75 21.05
N VAL A 147 42.89 0.67 20.07
CA VAL A 147 42.60 0.77 18.62
C VAL A 147 41.55 -0.25 18.21
N GLY A 148 40.57 0.17 17.42
CA GLY A 148 39.47 -0.68 16.96
C GLY A 148 38.15 0.06 16.79
N ALA A 149 37.13 -0.68 16.33
CA ALA A 149 35.76 -0.19 16.25
C ALA A 149 35.08 -0.24 17.62
N TRP A 150 34.34 0.81 17.94
CA TRP A 150 33.53 0.94 19.16
C TRP A 150 32.12 1.39 18.79
N GLU A 151 31.11 0.82 19.44
CA GLU A 151 29.70 0.91 19.03
C GLU A 151 28.82 1.47 20.14
N TRP A 152 28.26 2.67 19.94
CA TRP A 152 27.29 3.28 20.84
C TRP A 152 25.88 2.94 20.36
N ALA A 153 25.12 2.28 21.22
CA ALA A 153 23.74 1.90 20.99
C ALA A 153 22.91 2.12 22.27
N GLY A 154 21.58 2.00 22.14
CA GLY A 154 20.64 2.07 23.25
C GLY A 154 19.57 3.13 23.06
N SER A 155 18.67 3.24 24.05
CA SER A 155 17.44 4.02 23.92
C SER A 155 17.65 5.52 23.67
N GLY A 156 18.77 6.09 24.12
CA GLY A 156 19.10 7.49 23.83
C GLY A 156 19.44 7.71 22.35
N ILE A 157 20.26 6.84 21.75
CA ILE A 157 20.61 6.89 20.33
C ILE A 157 19.36 6.67 19.47
N VAL A 158 18.54 5.67 19.81
CA VAL A 158 17.23 5.42 19.16
C VAL A 158 16.32 6.65 19.26
N GLY A 159 16.22 7.27 20.43
CA GLY A 159 15.39 8.46 20.64
C GLY A 159 15.82 9.67 19.81
N ASP A 160 17.13 9.90 19.68
CA ASP A 160 17.67 10.97 18.85
C ASP A 160 17.38 10.72 17.37
N VAL A 161 17.65 9.50 16.86
CA VAL A 161 17.39 9.15 15.46
C VAL A 161 15.89 9.22 15.14
N GLN A 162 15.02 8.74 16.03
CA GLN A 162 13.56 8.89 15.86
C GLN A 162 13.16 10.37 15.79
N LYS A 163 13.69 11.21 16.68
CA LYS A 163 13.43 12.65 16.67
C LYS A 163 13.88 13.31 15.37
N TRP A 164 15.01 12.89 14.81
CA TRP A 164 15.52 13.41 13.54
C TRP A 164 14.75 12.87 12.33
N LEU A 165 14.23 11.65 12.39
CA LEU A 165 13.30 11.13 11.39
C LEU A 165 12.00 11.94 11.39
N ASP A 166 11.44 12.22 12.57
CA ASP A 166 10.18 12.95 12.72
C ASP A 166 10.33 14.45 12.40
N ASN A 167 11.52 15.02 12.68
CA ASN A 167 11.85 16.42 12.40
C ASN A 167 13.30 16.56 11.89
N PRO A 168 13.52 16.43 10.57
CA PRO A 168 14.86 16.47 9.98
C PRO A 168 15.65 17.77 10.26
N LEU A 169 14.96 18.91 10.43
CA LEU A 169 15.61 20.19 10.73
C LEU A 169 16.19 20.27 12.15
N ALA A 170 15.83 19.34 13.03
CA ALA A 170 16.40 19.25 14.38
C ALA A 170 17.70 18.41 14.44
N ASN A 171 18.11 17.83 13.32
CA ASN A 171 19.32 17.01 13.24
C ASN A 171 20.58 17.89 13.15
N ASN A 172 21.32 17.98 14.24
CA ASN A 172 22.65 18.58 14.28
C ASN A 172 23.73 17.55 14.67
N GLY A 173 23.40 16.26 14.65
CA GLY A 173 24.32 15.19 15.04
C GLY A 173 24.66 15.16 16.54
N TRP A 174 25.78 14.51 16.85
CA TRP A 174 26.29 14.31 18.20
C TRP A 174 27.67 14.97 18.39
N MET A 175 27.90 15.44 19.61
CA MET A 175 29.20 15.79 20.14
C MET A 175 29.80 14.60 20.87
N ILE A 176 31.04 14.27 20.55
CA ILE A 176 31.83 13.21 21.15
C ILE A 176 32.62 13.84 22.30
N VAL A 177 32.20 13.55 23.53
CA VAL A 177 32.76 14.14 24.75
C VAL A 177 33.40 13.04 25.59
N SER A 178 34.60 13.28 26.10
CA SER A 178 35.28 12.35 27.01
C SER A 178 35.15 12.79 28.48
N ASP A 179 35.83 12.09 29.38
CA ASP A 179 36.08 12.55 30.76
C ASP A 179 36.98 13.80 30.85
N GLU A 180 37.59 14.24 29.74
CA GLU A 180 38.42 15.44 29.57
C GLU A 180 39.59 15.53 30.55
N GLN A 181 40.10 14.37 31.00
CA GLN A 181 41.29 14.28 31.85
C GLN A 181 42.59 14.28 31.04
N THR A 182 43.69 14.68 31.67
CA THR A 182 45.01 14.61 31.04
C THR A 182 45.34 13.18 30.62
N GLY A 183 45.66 12.97 29.34
CA GLY A 183 45.99 11.67 28.77
C GLY A 183 44.79 10.82 28.34
N SER A 184 43.56 11.32 28.50
CA SER A 184 42.33 10.60 28.12
C SER A 184 41.99 10.71 26.63
N ILE A 185 42.87 11.33 25.84
CA ILE A 185 42.65 11.56 24.42
C ILE A 185 42.35 10.26 23.65
N LYS A 186 41.40 10.36 22.73
CA LYS A 186 41.08 9.35 21.72
C LYS A 186 41.02 10.05 20.38
N SER A 187 41.77 9.55 19.41
CA SER A 187 41.65 9.94 18.01
C SER A 187 40.86 8.87 17.29
N PHE A 188 39.69 9.25 16.77
CA PHE A 188 38.88 8.43 15.91
C PHE A 188 39.17 8.78 14.46
N ALA A 189 39.00 7.85 13.52
CA ALA A 189 38.99 8.19 12.10
C ALA A 189 37.81 9.13 11.80
N SER A 190 38.08 10.23 11.09
CA SER A 190 37.04 11.12 10.53
C SER A 190 36.48 10.55 9.24
N ARG A 191 35.48 11.22 8.67
CA ARG A 191 34.93 10.93 7.35
C ARG A 191 35.92 11.27 6.23
N GLU A 192 36.89 12.14 6.46
CA GLU A 192 38.01 12.43 5.54
C GLU A 192 39.14 11.38 5.64
N SER A 193 39.09 10.45 6.60
CA SER A 193 40.10 9.41 6.73
C SER A 193 40.32 8.67 5.41
N ASP A 194 41.59 8.51 5.00
CA ASP A 194 41.98 7.84 3.75
C ASP A 194 41.47 6.40 3.68
N ASN A 195 41.34 5.74 4.84
CA ASN A 195 40.74 4.42 4.90
C ASN A 195 39.22 4.50 5.13
N ALA A 196 38.47 4.38 4.03
CA ALA A 196 37.02 4.43 4.03
C ALA A 196 36.32 3.39 4.93
N THR A 197 37.00 2.29 5.28
CA THR A 197 36.41 1.26 6.17
C THR A 197 36.41 1.67 7.64
N LEU A 198 37.19 2.68 8.02
CA LEU A 198 37.31 3.15 9.41
C LEU A 198 36.41 4.35 9.71
N ARG A 199 35.83 4.96 8.68
CA ARG A 199 35.02 6.18 8.80
C ARG A 199 33.79 5.97 9.69
N PRO A 200 33.29 7.02 10.36
CA PRO A 200 32.10 6.93 11.20
C PRO A 200 30.88 6.39 10.43
N ARG A 201 30.12 5.49 11.05
CA ARG A 201 28.89 4.92 10.50
C ARG A 201 27.74 4.96 11.49
N LEU A 202 26.53 5.15 10.99
CA LEU A 202 25.28 4.98 11.73
C LEU A 202 24.47 3.87 11.05
N GLU A 203 24.24 2.77 11.76
CA GLU A 203 23.27 1.75 11.36
C GLU A 203 21.93 2.02 12.04
N ILE A 204 20.84 1.93 11.28
CA ILE A 204 19.47 2.18 11.76
C ILE A 204 18.61 0.99 11.38
N THR A 205 17.89 0.43 12.35
CA THR A 205 16.88 -0.61 12.13
C THR A 205 15.50 -0.06 12.49
N TRP A 206 14.51 -0.26 11.62
CA TRP A 206 13.16 0.26 11.81
C TRP A 206 12.07 -0.73 11.36
N GLU A 207 10.84 -0.43 11.78
CA GLU A 207 9.62 -0.94 11.17
C GLU A 207 8.88 0.18 10.42
N GLU A 208 8.35 -0.13 9.23
CA GLU A 208 7.60 0.84 8.41
C GLU A 208 6.31 1.32 9.11
N PRO A 209 5.80 2.51 8.73
CA PRO A 209 4.54 3.02 9.27
C PRO A 209 3.40 2.03 9.04
N PHE A 210 2.65 1.75 10.10
CA PHE A 210 1.38 1.08 9.97
C PHE A 210 0.35 2.05 9.37
N VAL A 211 0.14 2.00 8.06
CA VAL A 211 -1.00 2.69 7.43
C VAL A 211 -2.23 1.80 7.58
N PRO A 212 -3.29 2.25 8.30
CA PRO A 212 -4.50 1.45 8.45
C PRO A 212 -5.21 1.34 7.10
N ALA A 213 -5.15 0.18 6.45
CA ALA A 213 -6.01 -0.07 5.30
C ALA A 213 -7.37 -0.57 5.78
N ILE A 214 -8.41 -0.19 5.03
CA ILE A 214 -9.76 -0.70 5.18
C ILE A 214 -10.01 -1.68 4.03
N VAL A 215 -10.47 -2.88 4.36
CA VAL A 215 -11.04 -3.81 3.39
C VAL A 215 -12.53 -3.93 3.70
N GLU A 216 -13.37 -3.54 2.75
CA GLU A 216 -14.80 -3.54 2.94
C GLU A 216 -15.55 -3.95 1.67
N GLY A 217 -16.79 -4.35 1.85
CA GLY A 217 -17.72 -4.65 0.79
C GLY A 217 -19.12 -4.77 1.37
N ARG A 218 -20.10 -5.12 0.53
CA ARG A 218 -21.49 -5.18 0.94
C ARG A 218 -22.11 -6.53 0.64
N LYS A 219 -22.97 -6.99 1.56
CA LYS A 219 -23.77 -8.20 1.42
C LYS A 219 -25.20 -7.83 1.05
N TRP A 220 -25.77 -8.61 0.15
CA TRP A 220 -27.11 -8.41 -0.38
C TRP A 220 -27.75 -9.75 -0.75
N PHE A 221 -29.08 -9.78 -0.90
CA PHE A 221 -29.81 -10.96 -1.31
C PHE A 221 -30.00 -10.99 -2.83
N ASP A 222 -29.17 -11.76 -3.50
CA ASP A 222 -29.35 -12.13 -4.90
C ASP A 222 -30.51 -13.14 -5.04
N ARG A 223 -31.70 -12.67 -5.42
CA ARG A 223 -32.93 -13.48 -5.39
C ARG A 223 -33.10 -14.30 -6.66
N ASN A 224 -32.57 -13.83 -7.78
CA ASN A 224 -32.65 -14.50 -9.06
C ASN A 224 -31.37 -15.36 -9.33
N ALA A 225 -30.35 -15.21 -8.49
CA ALA A 225 -29.03 -15.85 -8.56
C ALA A 225 -28.28 -15.54 -9.86
N ASP A 226 -28.43 -14.31 -10.39
CA ASP A 226 -27.73 -13.82 -11.58
C ASP A 226 -26.43 -13.07 -11.24
N SER A 227 -26.15 -12.91 -9.94
CA SER A 227 -24.97 -12.22 -9.39
C SER A 227 -24.87 -10.74 -9.74
N VAL A 228 -25.98 -10.08 -10.07
CA VAL A 228 -26.05 -8.66 -10.41
C VAL A 228 -27.06 -7.91 -9.54
N ARG A 229 -26.51 -7.02 -8.72
CA ARG A 229 -27.12 -5.80 -8.17
C ARG A 229 -28.40 -5.21 -8.79
N GLN A 230 -29.63 -5.72 -8.65
CA GLN A 230 -30.79 -4.90 -9.06
C GLN A 230 -31.20 -3.89 -7.98
N ALA A 231 -30.62 -2.67 -8.01
CA ALA A 231 -31.04 -1.61 -7.11
C ALA A 231 -32.50 -1.16 -7.36
N PRO A 232 -33.24 -0.69 -6.34
CA PRO A 232 -34.61 -0.19 -6.48
C PRO A 232 -34.76 0.89 -7.56
N ALA A 233 -33.75 1.74 -7.73
CA ALA A 233 -33.73 2.78 -8.76
C ALA A 233 -33.76 2.20 -10.18
N VAL A 234 -33.05 1.08 -10.43
CA VAL A 234 -33.04 0.40 -11.74
C VAL A 234 -34.37 -0.31 -11.98
N GLN A 235 -34.90 -0.99 -10.95
CA GLN A 235 -36.20 -1.67 -11.04
C GLN A 235 -37.33 -0.69 -11.35
N ALA A 236 -37.31 0.48 -10.69
CA ALA A 236 -38.27 1.54 -10.94
C ALA A 236 -38.29 2.00 -12.40
N LEU A 237 -37.17 1.88 -13.14
CA LEU A 237 -37.13 2.24 -14.56
C LEU A 237 -37.90 1.25 -15.45
N SER A 238 -38.18 0.02 -15.01
CA SER A 238 -38.86 -1.00 -15.81
C SER A 238 -38.27 -1.09 -17.23
N LEU A 239 -36.96 -1.33 -17.29
CA LEU A 239 -36.22 -1.35 -18.54
C LEU A 239 -36.66 -2.52 -19.43
N PHE A 240 -36.76 -2.26 -20.71
CA PHE A 240 -37.09 -3.26 -21.72
C PHE A 240 -36.27 -3.02 -22.98
N TRP A 241 -36.16 -4.06 -23.80
CA TRP A 241 -35.62 -3.95 -25.15
C TRP A 241 -36.74 -3.64 -26.14
N PRO A 242 -36.65 -2.51 -26.87
CA PRO A 242 -37.61 -2.21 -27.93
C PRO A 242 -37.68 -3.33 -28.96
N ASN A 243 -38.89 -3.78 -29.31
CA ASN A 243 -39.13 -4.90 -30.22
C ASN A 243 -38.52 -6.25 -29.76
N GLY A 244 -38.22 -6.40 -28.47
CA GLY A 244 -37.69 -7.63 -27.90
C GLY A 244 -36.24 -7.94 -28.28
N ARG A 245 -35.50 -6.96 -28.82
CA ARG A 245 -34.09 -7.13 -29.20
C ARG A 245 -33.25 -5.98 -28.68
N ASN A 246 -32.04 -6.29 -28.22
CA ASN A 246 -31.09 -5.24 -27.87
C ASN A 246 -30.64 -4.47 -29.13
N SER A 247 -30.22 -3.23 -28.93
CA SER A 247 -29.36 -2.55 -29.88
C SER A 247 -27.98 -2.49 -29.24
N PHE A 248 -27.07 -3.38 -29.64
CA PHE A 248 -25.69 -3.37 -29.17
C PHE A 248 -24.81 -2.48 -30.04
N ASN A 249 -23.92 -1.71 -29.40
CA ASN A 249 -22.86 -0.94 -30.04
C ASN A 249 -23.35 0.05 -31.11
N ALA A 250 -24.55 0.62 -30.93
CA ALA A 250 -25.15 1.53 -31.90
C ALA A 250 -24.28 2.78 -32.16
N PHE A 251 -23.54 3.26 -31.15
CA PHE A 251 -22.66 4.43 -31.21
C PHE A 251 -21.18 4.09 -31.10
N GLY A 252 -20.78 2.82 -31.21
CA GLY A 252 -19.38 2.41 -31.30
C GLY A 252 -18.64 2.28 -29.96
N GLY A 253 -19.32 2.38 -28.82
CA GLY A 253 -18.72 2.25 -27.48
C GLY A 253 -18.94 0.90 -26.82
N ARG A 254 -19.40 -0.11 -27.57
CA ARG A 254 -19.76 -1.45 -27.07
C ARG A 254 -20.87 -1.42 -26.01
N GLU A 255 -21.82 -0.52 -26.16
CA GLU A 255 -22.91 -0.32 -25.21
C GLU A 255 -24.16 -1.15 -25.51
N TYR A 256 -24.95 -1.47 -24.49
CA TYR A 256 -26.31 -2.02 -24.66
C TYR A 256 -27.36 -0.94 -24.44
N TRP A 257 -28.33 -0.85 -25.34
CA TRP A 257 -29.41 0.13 -25.22
C TRP A 257 -30.70 -0.47 -24.65
N PHE A 258 -31.34 0.30 -23.77
CA PHE A 258 -32.59 -0.02 -23.11
C PHE A 258 -33.57 1.15 -23.23
N ARG A 259 -34.86 0.84 -23.20
CA ARG A 259 -35.92 1.84 -23.06
C ARG A 259 -36.64 1.63 -21.74
N SER A 260 -37.02 2.72 -21.07
CA SER A 260 -37.85 2.65 -19.87
C SER A 260 -39.32 2.81 -20.24
N SER A 261 -40.18 1.93 -19.70
CA SER A 261 -41.63 2.03 -19.89
C SER A 261 -42.27 3.13 -19.04
N VAL A 262 -41.60 3.55 -17.95
CA VAL A 262 -42.09 4.59 -17.04
C VAL A 262 -41.48 5.98 -17.29
N ALA A 263 -40.19 6.05 -17.59
CA ALA A 263 -39.48 7.32 -17.77
C ALA A 263 -39.54 7.83 -19.22
N ASN A 264 -40.00 6.97 -20.15
CA ASN A 264 -40.01 7.22 -21.60
C ASN A 264 -38.68 7.79 -22.12
N ALA A 265 -37.57 7.26 -21.60
CA ALA A 265 -36.21 7.68 -21.93
C ALA A 265 -35.36 6.47 -22.35
N TRP A 266 -34.26 6.76 -23.03
CA TRP A 266 -33.25 5.79 -23.40
C TRP A 266 -32.15 5.72 -22.33
N PHE A 267 -31.67 4.51 -22.11
CA PHE A 267 -30.55 4.20 -21.24
C PHE A 267 -29.55 3.37 -22.01
N PHE A 268 -28.27 3.51 -21.68
CA PHE A 268 -27.24 2.63 -22.21
C PHE A 268 -26.35 2.10 -21.09
N LEU A 269 -25.86 0.87 -21.25
CA LEU A 269 -24.95 0.20 -20.33
C LEU A 269 -23.54 0.17 -20.91
N THR A 270 -22.56 0.70 -20.18
CA THR A 270 -21.15 0.74 -20.58
C THR A 270 -20.46 -0.61 -20.36
N PRO A 271 -19.31 -0.89 -21.02
CA PRO A 271 -18.47 -2.06 -20.72
C PRO A 271 -18.03 -2.20 -19.27
N GLN A 272 -17.95 -1.09 -18.53
CA GLN A 272 -17.64 -1.04 -17.11
C GLN A 272 -18.85 -1.45 -16.24
N GLY A 273 -20.05 -1.51 -16.84
CA GLY A 273 -21.29 -1.84 -16.15
C GLY A 273 -22.00 -0.62 -15.55
N ASP A 274 -21.77 0.57 -16.09
CA ASP A 274 -22.51 1.78 -15.69
C ASP A 274 -23.79 1.90 -16.52
N LEU A 275 -24.94 1.97 -15.86
CA LEU A 275 -26.22 2.24 -16.48
C LEU A 275 -26.45 3.75 -16.52
N VAL A 276 -26.46 4.31 -17.73
CA VAL A 276 -26.50 5.75 -17.97
C VAL A 276 -27.80 6.14 -18.65
N ARG A 277 -28.51 7.13 -18.10
CA ARG A 277 -29.63 7.79 -18.77
C ARG A 277 -29.08 8.71 -19.87
N TRP A 278 -29.41 8.40 -21.13
CA TRP A 278 -28.91 9.14 -22.28
C TRP A 278 -29.51 10.56 -22.35
N ASN A 279 -28.68 11.55 -22.66
CA ASN A 279 -29.07 12.97 -22.77
C ASN A 279 -29.55 13.39 -24.17
N ALA A 280 -29.91 12.43 -25.03
CA ALA A 280 -30.41 12.64 -26.38
C ALA A 280 -29.44 13.34 -27.35
N GLN A 281 -28.12 13.20 -27.16
CA GLN A 281 -27.10 13.67 -28.10
C GLN A 281 -26.74 12.58 -29.12
N PRO A 282 -27.17 12.67 -30.40
CA PRO A 282 -26.96 11.63 -31.39
C PRO A 282 -25.48 11.30 -31.60
N GLY A 283 -25.13 10.00 -31.63
CA GLY A 283 -23.76 9.53 -31.82
C GLY A 283 -22.82 9.80 -30.65
N LYS A 284 -23.34 10.24 -29.50
CA LYS A 284 -22.57 10.50 -28.27
C LYS A 284 -23.12 9.67 -27.11
N LEU A 285 -22.22 8.96 -26.43
CA LEU A 285 -22.51 8.22 -25.19
C LEU A 285 -22.38 9.15 -23.98
N THR A 286 -23.26 10.14 -23.90
CA THR A 286 -23.31 11.11 -22.82
C THR A 286 -24.64 11.05 -22.07
N GLY A 287 -24.60 11.31 -20.76
CA GLY A 287 -25.78 11.16 -19.92
C GLY A 287 -25.47 11.28 -18.44
N THR A 288 -26.41 10.86 -17.61
CA THR A 288 -26.27 10.80 -16.15
C THR A 288 -26.30 9.34 -15.71
N THR A 289 -25.26 8.89 -15.01
CA THR A 289 -25.22 7.55 -14.41
C THR A 289 -26.35 7.42 -13.39
N VAL A 290 -27.17 6.39 -13.55
CA VAL A 290 -28.26 6.05 -12.64
C VAL A 290 -27.82 5.03 -11.62
N ASP A 291 -27.04 4.05 -12.06
CA ASP A 291 -26.49 2.99 -11.23
C ASP A 291 -25.25 2.38 -11.89
N SER A 292 -24.44 1.66 -11.11
CA SER A 292 -23.23 0.96 -11.58
C SER A 292 -23.26 -0.51 -11.14
N PRO A 293 -24.15 -1.34 -11.71
CA PRO A 293 -24.26 -2.78 -11.41
C PRO A 293 -22.99 -3.58 -11.75
N GLY A 294 -22.05 -2.98 -12.48
CA GLY A 294 -20.71 -3.51 -12.70
C GLY A 294 -20.60 -4.43 -13.91
N VAL A 295 -19.37 -4.84 -14.22
CA VAL A 295 -19.02 -5.53 -15.48
C VAL A 295 -19.84 -6.79 -15.75
N ARG A 296 -20.33 -7.48 -14.69
CA ARG A 296 -21.19 -8.66 -14.83
C ARG A 296 -22.51 -8.33 -15.54
N ALA A 297 -23.12 -7.19 -15.23
CA ALA A 297 -24.32 -6.72 -15.92
C ALA A 297 -24.05 -6.45 -17.40
N TRP A 298 -22.86 -5.98 -17.76
CA TRP A 298 -22.51 -5.79 -19.17
C TRP A 298 -22.39 -7.11 -19.92
N HIS A 299 -21.87 -8.16 -19.29
CA HIS A 299 -21.82 -9.49 -19.88
C HIS A 299 -23.17 -10.21 -19.88
N ASN A 300 -24.08 -9.83 -18.99
CA ASN A 300 -25.45 -10.35 -18.88
C ASN A 300 -26.50 -9.20 -18.89
N PRO A 301 -26.65 -8.43 -19.99
CA PRO A 301 -27.48 -7.23 -20.00
C PRO A 301 -28.98 -7.50 -19.80
N THR A 302 -29.42 -8.75 -19.97
CA THR A 302 -30.78 -9.18 -19.61
C THR A 302 -31.06 -9.08 -18.11
N SER A 303 -30.01 -9.08 -17.27
CA SER A 303 -30.12 -8.89 -15.81
C SER A 303 -30.64 -7.53 -15.41
N LEU A 304 -30.80 -6.57 -16.33
CA LEU A 304 -31.36 -5.25 -16.04
C LEU A 304 -32.80 -5.08 -16.55
N LEU A 305 -33.36 -6.09 -17.22
CA LEU A 305 -34.71 -6.01 -17.76
C LEU A 305 -35.75 -6.14 -16.63
N GLY A 306 -36.82 -5.36 -16.73
CA GLY A 306 -37.98 -5.51 -15.87
C GLY A 306 -38.65 -6.85 -16.16
N THR A 307 -38.43 -7.85 -15.30
CA THR A 307 -39.13 -9.12 -15.42
C THR A 307 -40.59 -8.93 -15.03
N THR A 308 -41.50 -8.95 -15.99
CA THR A 308 -42.91 -9.22 -15.72
C THR A 308 -43.06 -10.70 -15.39
N ALA A 309 -42.73 -11.09 -14.16
CA ALA A 309 -43.03 -12.43 -13.65
C ALA A 309 -43.77 -12.28 -12.32
N THR A 310 -45.10 -12.25 -12.42
CA THR A 310 -46.11 -12.25 -11.33
C THR A 310 -46.38 -10.89 -10.66
N PRO A 311 -47.64 -10.45 -10.56
CA PRO A 311 -48.02 -9.35 -9.67
C PRO A 311 -47.76 -9.77 -8.21
N GLY A 312 -46.87 -9.08 -7.48
CA GLY A 312 -46.82 -9.20 -6.01
C GLY A 312 -45.48 -9.04 -5.30
N THR A 313 -44.33 -9.17 -5.96
CA THR A 313 -43.04 -8.82 -5.35
C THR A 313 -42.06 -8.37 -6.43
N PRO A 314 -41.56 -7.12 -6.39
CA PRO A 314 -40.35 -6.77 -7.12
C PRO A 314 -39.25 -7.77 -6.76
N ALA A 315 -38.33 -8.02 -7.69
CA ALA A 315 -37.06 -8.66 -7.37
C ALA A 315 -36.21 -7.68 -6.55
N ASP A 316 -36.72 -7.18 -5.43
CA ASP A 316 -35.97 -6.32 -4.52
C ASP A 316 -34.84 -7.15 -3.94
N GLU A 317 -33.61 -6.73 -4.19
CA GLU A 317 -32.41 -7.44 -3.77
C GLU A 317 -31.75 -6.63 -2.63
N PRO A 318 -32.32 -6.72 -1.41
CA PRO A 318 -31.96 -5.85 -0.31
C PRO A 318 -30.54 -6.11 0.18
N TRP A 319 -29.92 -5.08 0.73
CA TRP A 319 -28.71 -5.21 1.52
C TRP A 319 -29.00 -6.02 2.80
N LEU A 320 -28.07 -6.88 3.21
CA LEU A 320 -28.26 -7.81 4.33
C LEU A 320 -27.22 -7.62 5.43
N ASN A 321 -27.68 -7.64 6.68
CA ASN A 321 -26.86 -7.63 7.88
C ASN A 321 -26.77 -9.03 8.51
N GLY A 322 -25.78 -9.23 9.38
CA GLY A 322 -25.61 -10.45 10.17
C GLY A 322 -24.86 -11.60 9.47
N PHE A 323 -24.39 -11.40 8.24
CA PHE A 323 -23.57 -12.40 7.55
C PHE A 323 -22.12 -12.28 7.98
N SER A 324 -21.47 -13.41 8.28
CA SER A 324 -20.10 -13.44 8.80
C SER A 324 -19.09 -13.55 7.67
N PHE A 325 -18.00 -12.78 7.78
CA PHE A 325 -16.90 -12.74 6.82
C PHE A 325 -15.57 -12.94 7.55
N GLN A 326 -14.66 -13.64 6.89
CA GLN A 326 -13.29 -13.87 7.34
C GLN A 326 -12.32 -13.20 6.38
N LEU A 327 -11.28 -12.58 6.91
CA LEU A 327 -10.13 -12.13 6.14
C LEU A 327 -9.02 -13.17 6.32
N VAL A 328 -8.60 -13.79 5.22
CA VAL A 328 -7.62 -14.87 5.19
C VAL A 328 -6.36 -14.35 4.49
N ASN A 329 -5.20 -14.48 5.14
CA ASN A 329 -3.93 -14.08 4.52
C ASN A 329 -3.46 -15.11 3.47
N ASP A 330 -2.38 -14.77 2.76
CA ASP A 330 -1.72 -15.62 1.76
C ASP A 330 -1.24 -16.98 2.30
N GLN A 331 -1.00 -17.08 3.61
CA GLN A 331 -0.65 -18.33 4.31
C GLN A 331 -1.89 -19.18 4.68
N GLY A 332 -3.10 -18.74 4.32
CA GLY A 332 -4.35 -19.44 4.64
C GLY A 332 -4.83 -19.27 6.08
N GLN A 333 -4.27 -18.32 6.84
CA GLN A 333 -4.64 -18.04 8.22
C GLN A 333 -5.74 -16.98 8.29
N ILE A 334 -6.73 -17.20 9.15
CA ILE A 334 -7.76 -16.20 9.45
C ILE A 334 -7.13 -15.12 10.34
N VAL A 335 -7.03 -13.90 9.82
CA VAL A 335 -6.42 -12.76 10.53
C VAL A 335 -7.46 -11.81 11.11
N ALA A 336 -8.69 -11.83 10.60
CA ALA A 336 -9.79 -11.05 11.13
C ALA A 336 -11.14 -11.67 10.76
N THR A 337 -12.17 -11.34 11.54
CA THR A 337 -13.57 -11.71 11.28
C THR A 337 -14.46 -10.51 11.50
N THR A 338 -15.49 -10.35 10.69
CA THR A 338 -16.48 -9.27 10.81
C THR A 338 -17.86 -9.77 10.41
N GLN A 339 -18.88 -8.95 10.64
CA GLN A 339 -20.24 -9.22 10.16
C GLN A 339 -20.75 -8.05 9.33
N SER A 340 -21.58 -8.33 8.33
CA SER A 340 -22.29 -7.27 7.62
C SER A 340 -23.25 -6.53 8.56
N ARG A 341 -23.27 -5.20 8.48
CA ARG A 341 -24.09 -4.34 9.32
C ARG A 341 -24.36 -3.00 8.64
N ASP A 342 -25.23 -2.21 9.26
CA ASP A 342 -25.38 -0.81 8.92
C ASP A 342 -24.16 -0.02 9.44
N ILE A 343 -23.63 0.90 8.64
CA ILE A 343 -22.56 1.83 9.00
C ILE A 343 -23.02 3.23 8.60
N ASP A 344 -23.27 4.09 9.59
CA ASP A 344 -23.51 5.52 9.37
C ASP A 344 -22.20 6.18 8.92
N LEU A 345 -22.03 6.33 7.61
CA LEU A 345 -20.81 6.81 6.98
C LEU A 345 -20.75 8.34 6.98
N ASN A 346 -21.91 8.99 6.95
CA ASN A 346 -21.99 10.45 6.91
C ASN A 346 -22.15 11.08 8.31
N SER A 347 -22.33 10.26 9.35
CA SER A 347 -22.51 10.65 10.75
C SER A 347 -23.73 11.54 11.02
N ASP A 348 -24.80 11.37 10.25
CA ASP A 348 -26.05 12.12 10.40
C ASP A 348 -27.06 11.44 11.34
N GLY A 349 -26.77 10.23 11.82
CA GLY A 349 -27.60 9.46 12.75
C GLY A 349 -28.78 8.73 12.08
N LEU A 350 -28.90 8.77 10.76
CA LEU A 350 -29.90 8.05 9.97
C LEU A 350 -29.20 7.04 9.07
N ILE A 351 -29.78 5.85 8.88
CA ILE A 351 -29.22 4.87 7.95
C ILE A 351 -29.85 5.02 6.57
N GLN A 352 -29.08 5.44 5.58
CA GLN A 352 -29.47 5.45 4.17
C GLN A 352 -29.25 4.09 3.54
N GLU A 353 -30.35 3.46 3.10
CA GLU A 353 -30.34 2.07 2.63
C GLU A 353 -29.30 1.79 1.54
N GLU A 354 -29.22 2.65 0.53
CA GLU A 354 -28.34 2.46 -0.62
C GLU A 354 -26.88 2.89 -0.38
N GLN A 355 -26.57 3.52 0.75
CA GLN A 355 -25.22 3.98 1.07
C GLN A 355 -24.63 3.26 2.27
N GLU A 356 -25.45 2.79 3.21
CA GLU A 356 -25.01 2.51 4.57
C GLU A 356 -25.42 1.14 5.10
N ARG A 357 -26.24 0.36 4.37
CA ARG A 357 -26.65 -0.99 4.80
C ARG A 357 -25.76 -2.11 4.28
N GLY A 358 -25.66 -3.20 5.04
CA GLY A 358 -25.06 -4.45 4.59
C GLY A 358 -23.53 -4.43 4.45
N TRP A 359 -22.84 -3.46 5.01
CA TRP A 359 -21.39 -3.36 4.95
C TRP A 359 -20.71 -4.36 5.87
N TYR A 360 -19.78 -5.14 5.35
CA TYR A 360 -18.75 -5.79 6.14
C TYR A 360 -17.46 -4.98 6.01
N ARG A 361 -16.75 -4.81 7.12
CA ARG A 361 -15.54 -3.96 7.17
C ARG A 361 -14.49 -4.59 8.07
N PHE A 362 -13.29 -4.71 7.54
CA PHE A 362 -12.05 -5.02 8.26
C PHE A 362 -11.24 -3.73 8.36
N GLU A 363 -10.95 -3.33 9.58
CA GLU A 363 -10.12 -2.16 9.86
C GLU A 363 -8.70 -2.62 10.16
N ASN A 364 -7.75 -1.70 10.02
CA ASN A 364 -6.36 -1.95 10.38
C ASN A 364 -5.75 -3.17 9.62
N VAL A 365 -6.13 -3.34 8.35
CA VAL A 365 -5.57 -4.40 7.51
C VAL A 365 -4.15 -4.00 7.09
N ARG A 366 -3.18 -4.88 7.38
CA ARG A 366 -1.78 -4.67 6.96
C ARG A 366 -1.64 -4.84 5.46
N PRO A 367 -0.67 -4.18 4.78
CA PRO A 367 -0.35 -4.49 3.39
C PRO A 367 -0.07 -5.99 3.20
N GLY A 368 -0.61 -6.57 2.13
CA GLY A 368 -0.48 -7.99 1.83
C GLY A 368 -1.57 -8.49 0.89
N ASN A 369 -1.47 -9.77 0.51
CA ASN A 369 -2.50 -10.46 -0.26
C ASN A 369 -3.48 -11.13 0.68
N TYR A 370 -4.78 -10.86 0.48
CA TYR A 370 -5.84 -11.42 1.31
C TYR A 370 -6.98 -11.94 0.45
N THR A 371 -7.67 -12.96 0.97
CA THR A 371 -8.96 -13.42 0.47
C THR A 371 -10.05 -13.07 1.48
N VAL A 372 -11.13 -12.45 1.04
CA VAL A 372 -12.35 -12.30 1.83
C VAL A 372 -13.23 -13.53 1.60
N GLN A 373 -13.55 -14.22 2.69
CA GLN A 373 -14.39 -15.42 2.65
C GLN A 373 -15.69 -15.19 3.42
N GLU A 374 -16.83 -15.34 2.74
CA GLU A 374 -18.13 -15.41 3.40
C GLU A 374 -18.31 -16.77 4.08
N ILE A 375 -18.79 -16.77 5.32
CA ILE A 375 -19.26 -17.98 6.00
C ILE A 375 -20.75 -18.14 5.65
N VAL A 376 -21.03 -18.99 4.66
CA VAL A 376 -22.39 -19.23 4.16
C VAL A 376 -23.25 -19.87 5.27
N PRO A 377 -24.31 -19.19 5.76
CA PRO A 377 -25.17 -19.75 6.80
C PRO A 377 -25.98 -20.96 6.31
N ALA A 378 -26.41 -21.81 7.24
CA ALA A 378 -27.28 -22.94 6.89
C ALA A 378 -28.58 -22.46 6.20
N GLY A 379 -28.96 -23.15 5.12
CA GLY A 379 -30.12 -22.78 4.30
C GLY A 379 -29.85 -21.69 3.26
N TRP A 380 -28.64 -21.12 3.22
CA TRP A 380 -28.20 -20.18 2.18
C TRP A 380 -27.25 -20.86 1.20
N ALA A 381 -27.21 -20.33 -0.02
CA ALA A 381 -26.22 -20.66 -1.02
C ALA A 381 -25.54 -19.37 -1.51
N GLN A 382 -24.24 -19.42 -1.69
CA GLN A 382 -23.51 -18.33 -2.34
C GLN A 382 -23.88 -18.28 -3.82
N SER A 383 -24.10 -17.08 -4.36
CA SER A 383 -24.37 -16.89 -5.77
C SER A 383 -23.14 -17.26 -6.63
N PRO A 384 -23.36 -17.56 -7.92
CA PRO A 384 -22.29 -17.88 -8.86
C PRO A 384 -21.11 -16.88 -8.87
N GLY A 385 -19.89 -17.37 -9.05
CA GLY A 385 -18.69 -16.55 -9.09
C GLY A 385 -17.48 -17.29 -9.63
N ARG A 386 -16.34 -16.59 -9.67
CA ARG A 386 -15.07 -17.08 -10.24
C ARG A 386 -14.56 -18.37 -9.59
N HIS A 387 -14.90 -18.62 -8.33
CA HIS A 387 -14.53 -19.83 -7.58
C HIS A 387 -15.70 -20.81 -7.43
N SER A 388 -16.76 -20.67 -8.24
CA SER A 388 -17.87 -21.61 -8.23
C SER A 388 -17.45 -23.03 -8.65
N PRO A 389 -18.18 -24.07 -8.22
CA PRO A 389 -17.98 -25.42 -8.71
C PRO A 389 -17.98 -25.47 -10.24
N SER A 390 -17.00 -26.16 -10.84
CA SER A 390 -16.71 -26.21 -12.29
C SER A 390 -15.98 -25.02 -12.89
N ALA A 391 -15.42 -24.10 -12.08
CA ALA A 391 -14.61 -22.97 -12.59
C ALA A 391 -13.43 -23.40 -13.46
N GLY A 392 -12.72 -24.47 -13.07
CA GLY A 392 -11.65 -25.03 -13.90
C GLY A 392 -12.15 -25.54 -15.25
N THR A 393 -13.29 -26.24 -15.27
CA THR A 393 -13.94 -26.70 -16.51
C THR A 393 -14.40 -25.54 -17.37
N ALA A 394 -15.01 -24.51 -16.79
CA ALA A 394 -15.44 -23.31 -17.50
C ALA A 394 -14.26 -22.59 -18.14
N TRP A 395 -13.14 -22.43 -17.42
CA TRP A 395 -11.92 -21.85 -17.97
C TRP A 395 -11.36 -22.67 -19.13
N GLN A 396 -11.31 -23.99 -19.02
CA GLN A 396 -10.87 -24.87 -20.11
C GLN A 396 -11.78 -24.77 -21.35
N LEU A 397 -13.10 -24.71 -21.15
CA LEU A 397 -14.07 -24.54 -22.25
C LEU A 397 -13.90 -23.17 -22.93
N ASP A 398 -13.70 -22.10 -22.17
CA ASP A 398 -13.47 -20.77 -22.72
C ASP A 398 -12.17 -20.71 -23.54
N GLN A 399 -11.06 -21.23 -23.00
CA GLN A 399 -9.79 -21.24 -23.72
C GLN A 399 -9.83 -22.12 -24.99
N SER A 400 -10.58 -23.22 -24.97
CA SER A 400 -10.66 -24.13 -26.13
C SER A 400 -11.61 -23.66 -27.22
N LEU A 401 -12.74 -23.04 -26.85
CA LEU A 401 -13.77 -22.62 -27.79
C LEU A 401 -13.68 -21.13 -28.16
N GLY A 402 -13.00 -20.31 -27.35
CA GLY A 402 -12.98 -18.85 -27.45
C GLY A 402 -14.39 -18.28 -27.27
N LEU A 403 -14.96 -18.48 -26.08
CA LEU A 403 -16.36 -18.19 -25.83
C LEU A 403 -16.56 -16.67 -25.70
N SER A 404 -17.67 -16.17 -26.23
CA SER A 404 -18.02 -14.75 -26.16
C SER A 404 -19.53 -14.55 -26.12
N ALA A 405 -20.00 -13.70 -25.22
CA ALA A 405 -21.40 -13.30 -25.18
C ALA A 405 -21.70 -12.32 -26.33
N THR A 406 -22.81 -12.50 -27.02
CA THR A 406 -23.29 -11.59 -28.08
C THR A 406 -24.21 -10.50 -27.56
N GLY A 407 -24.43 -10.47 -26.23
CA GLY A 407 -25.26 -9.48 -25.56
C GLY A 407 -26.76 -9.69 -25.65
N ASP A 408 -27.22 -10.49 -26.61
CA ASP A 408 -28.48 -11.21 -26.52
C ASP A 408 -28.14 -12.68 -26.31
N LEU A 409 -28.78 -13.30 -25.33
CA LEU A 409 -28.61 -14.71 -25.01
C LEU A 409 -29.60 -15.60 -25.77
N PHE A 410 -30.49 -15.02 -26.59
CA PHE A 410 -31.47 -15.73 -27.42
C PHE A 410 -32.20 -16.83 -26.64
N GLU A 411 -32.62 -16.52 -25.41
CA GLU A 411 -33.13 -17.52 -24.49
C GLU A 411 -34.32 -18.26 -25.13
N ASN A 412 -34.28 -19.59 -25.06
CA ASN A 412 -35.31 -20.49 -25.58
C ASN A 412 -35.51 -20.46 -27.12
N PHE A 413 -34.56 -19.96 -27.91
CA PHE A 413 -34.65 -19.95 -29.38
C PHE A 413 -34.90 -21.35 -29.99
N GLY A 414 -34.34 -22.38 -29.38
CA GLY A 414 -34.48 -23.79 -29.75
C GLY A 414 -35.53 -24.57 -28.94
N GLY A 415 -36.24 -23.91 -28.02
CA GLY A 415 -37.36 -24.49 -27.28
C GLY A 415 -36.98 -25.30 -26.02
N LEU A 416 -35.72 -25.26 -25.56
CA LEU A 416 -35.25 -25.98 -24.38
C LEU A 416 -34.99 -25.07 -23.17
N GLY A 417 -35.37 -23.79 -23.25
CA GLY A 417 -34.99 -22.78 -22.27
C GLY A 417 -33.48 -22.49 -22.29
N GLU A 418 -32.77 -22.79 -23.36
CA GLU A 418 -31.32 -22.64 -23.45
C GLU A 418 -30.90 -21.19 -23.69
N ARG A 419 -29.65 -20.87 -23.35
CA ARG A 419 -29.01 -19.58 -23.61
C ARG A 419 -27.85 -19.74 -24.57
N TRP A 420 -27.65 -18.75 -25.43
CA TRP A 420 -26.74 -18.81 -26.56
C TRP A 420 -25.56 -17.86 -26.40
N LEU A 421 -24.41 -18.33 -26.88
CA LEU A 421 -23.16 -17.58 -26.92
C LEU A 421 -22.35 -17.99 -28.16
N LYS A 422 -21.36 -17.18 -28.52
CA LYS A 422 -20.47 -17.50 -29.62
C LYS A 422 -19.24 -18.25 -29.16
N SER A 423 -18.76 -19.13 -30.03
CA SER A 423 -17.40 -19.65 -30.07
C SER A 423 -16.70 -19.13 -31.32
N THR A 424 -15.41 -19.40 -31.44
CA THR A 424 -14.61 -19.12 -32.64
C THR A 424 -15.11 -19.83 -33.89
N THR A 425 -15.77 -20.98 -33.75
CA THR A 425 -16.22 -21.83 -34.87
C THR A 425 -17.72 -21.77 -35.15
N GLY A 426 -18.51 -21.06 -34.33
CA GLY A 426 -19.96 -21.01 -34.48
C GLY A 426 -20.69 -20.70 -33.18
N TRP A 427 -21.98 -21.04 -33.10
CA TRP A 427 -22.77 -20.84 -31.89
C TRP A 427 -22.66 -22.02 -30.94
N CYS A 428 -22.70 -21.70 -29.66
CA CYS A 428 -22.90 -22.64 -28.58
C CYS A 428 -24.19 -22.30 -27.83
N TYR A 429 -24.80 -23.30 -27.20
CA TYR A 429 -25.91 -23.11 -26.29
C TYR A 429 -25.66 -23.84 -24.97
N ILE A 430 -26.03 -23.21 -23.87
CA ILE A 430 -26.03 -23.81 -22.54
C ILE A 430 -27.46 -24.04 -22.06
N THR A 431 -27.74 -25.24 -21.59
CA THR A 431 -29.06 -25.65 -21.10
C THR A 431 -29.27 -25.22 -19.65
N PRO A 432 -30.52 -25.16 -19.14
CA PRO A 432 -30.82 -24.85 -17.74
C PRO A 432 -30.13 -25.75 -16.70
N VAL A 433 -29.68 -26.95 -17.10
CA VAL A 433 -28.97 -27.88 -16.21
C VAL A 433 -27.45 -27.70 -16.22
N GLY A 434 -26.90 -26.87 -17.11
CA GLY A 434 -25.48 -26.55 -17.20
C GLY A 434 -24.71 -27.30 -18.29
N ASP A 435 -25.38 -28.06 -19.16
CA ASP A 435 -24.72 -28.68 -20.32
C ASP A 435 -24.47 -27.65 -21.43
N LEU A 436 -23.22 -27.50 -21.84
CA LEU A 436 -22.78 -26.65 -22.95
C LEU A 436 -22.61 -27.48 -24.22
N PHE A 437 -23.25 -27.06 -25.31
CA PHE A 437 -23.17 -27.72 -26.62
C PHE A 437 -22.64 -26.77 -27.69
N GLN A 438 -21.84 -27.29 -28.63
CA GLN A 438 -21.61 -26.65 -29.92
C GLN A 438 -22.76 -26.97 -30.87
N TRP A 439 -23.47 -25.94 -31.34
CA TRP A 439 -24.61 -26.11 -32.23
C TRP A 439 -24.17 -26.66 -33.59
N ASN A 440 -24.94 -27.59 -34.16
CA ASN A 440 -24.64 -28.19 -35.45
C ASN A 440 -24.99 -27.30 -36.67
N GLY A 441 -25.51 -26.09 -36.44
CA GLY A 441 -25.88 -25.13 -37.48
C GLY A 441 -27.13 -25.48 -38.29
N LYS A 442 -27.87 -26.53 -37.92
CA LYS A 442 -29.09 -26.94 -38.64
C LYS A 442 -30.29 -26.12 -38.20
N THR A 443 -31.13 -25.75 -39.16
CA THR A 443 -32.40 -25.05 -38.92
C THR A 443 -33.26 -25.81 -37.92
N ILE A 444 -33.69 -25.10 -36.87
CA ILE A 444 -34.54 -25.66 -35.81
C ILE A 444 -35.99 -25.64 -36.28
N THR A 445 -36.65 -26.80 -36.26
CA THR A 445 -38.08 -26.94 -36.62
C THR A 445 -38.74 -27.97 -35.70
N ALA A 446 -40.08 -28.06 -35.73
CA ALA A 446 -40.81 -29.05 -34.93
C ALA A 446 -40.39 -30.51 -35.21
N THR A 447 -39.91 -30.81 -36.42
CA THR A 447 -39.46 -32.16 -36.82
C THR A 447 -37.94 -32.34 -36.78
N ALA A 448 -37.19 -31.26 -36.53
CA ALA A 448 -35.74 -31.26 -36.37
C ALA A 448 -35.38 -30.37 -35.17
N PRO A 449 -35.46 -30.91 -33.93
CA PRO A 449 -35.24 -30.14 -32.72
C PRO A 449 -33.78 -29.70 -32.58
N LEU A 450 -33.55 -28.76 -31.66
CA LEU A 450 -32.21 -28.27 -31.32
C LEU A 450 -31.27 -29.45 -31.02
N SER A 451 -30.11 -29.45 -31.68
CA SER A 451 -29.11 -30.51 -31.53
C SER A 451 -27.69 -29.96 -31.73
N GLY A 452 -26.73 -30.58 -31.05
CA GLY A 452 -25.33 -30.16 -31.04
C GLY A 452 -24.42 -31.23 -30.45
N THR A 453 -23.12 -30.96 -30.45
CA THR A 453 -22.11 -31.82 -29.81
C THR A 453 -21.87 -31.29 -28.40
N LEU A 454 -21.95 -32.17 -27.38
CA LEU A 454 -21.67 -31.78 -26.00
C LEU A 454 -20.20 -31.36 -25.89
N ALA A 455 -19.96 -30.12 -25.48
CA ALA A 455 -18.62 -29.59 -25.22
C ALA A 455 -18.20 -29.85 -23.77
N GLY A 456 -19.14 -29.76 -22.83
CA GLY A 456 -18.90 -30.08 -21.43
C GLY A 456 -20.15 -29.89 -20.56
N THR A 457 -20.13 -30.48 -19.38
CA THR A 457 -21.18 -30.32 -18.36
C THR A 457 -20.65 -29.47 -17.23
N LEU A 458 -21.41 -28.44 -16.86
CA LEU A 458 -21.12 -27.49 -15.82
C LEU A 458 -22.25 -27.47 -14.80
N ASN A 459 -22.10 -26.68 -13.75
CA ASN A 459 -23.21 -26.38 -12.86
C ASN A 459 -24.21 -25.39 -13.52
N ASN A 460 -25.49 -25.38 -13.11
CA ASN A 460 -26.48 -24.42 -13.62
C ASN A 460 -26.09 -22.95 -13.37
N PHE A 461 -25.15 -22.69 -12.47
CA PHE A 461 -24.57 -21.36 -12.24
C PHE A 461 -24.11 -20.68 -13.53
N TYR A 462 -23.52 -21.43 -14.47
CA TYR A 462 -23.06 -20.91 -15.76
C TYR A 462 -24.20 -20.69 -16.76
N TYR A 463 -25.35 -21.36 -16.55
CA TYR A 463 -26.58 -21.03 -17.27
C TYR A 463 -27.16 -19.70 -16.77
N ARG A 464 -27.20 -19.51 -15.44
CA ARG A 464 -27.72 -18.28 -14.81
C ARG A 464 -26.87 -17.06 -15.14
N ASP A 465 -25.55 -17.21 -15.14
CA ASP A 465 -24.58 -16.20 -15.53
C ASP A 465 -23.59 -16.76 -16.55
N VAL A 466 -23.89 -16.54 -17.84
CA VAL A 466 -23.05 -16.96 -18.97
C VAL A 466 -21.72 -16.21 -19.02
N SER A 467 -21.58 -15.09 -18.29
CA SER A 467 -20.31 -14.36 -18.21
C SER A 467 -19.21 -15.17 -17.52
N LEU A 468 -19.58 -16.02 -16.56
CA LEU A 468 -18.66 -16.94 -15.89
C LEU A 468 -18.08 -17.98 -16.86
N LEU A 469 -18.68 -18.12 -18.04
CA LEU A 469 -18.24 -18.98 -19.12
C LEU A 469 -17.46 -18.22 -20.20
N ALA A 470 -17.95 -17.06 -20.64
CA ALA A 470 -17.39 -16.27 -21.74
C ALA A 470 -16.27 -15.31 -21.34
N ALA A 471 -15.99 -15.20 -20.04
CA ALA A 471 -14.88 -14.43 -19.48
C ALA A 471 -14.23 -15.22 -18.33
N ALA A 472 -14.12 -16.54 -18.50
CA ALA A 472 -13.64 -17.42 -17.46
C ALA A 472 -12.16 -17.13 -17.19
N GLN A 473 -11.79 -17.04 -15.92
CA GLN A 473 -10.41 -16.83 -15.50
C GLN A 473 -9.86 -18.09 -14.85
N ASN A 474 -8.54 -18.29 -14.93
CA ASN A 474 -7.88 -19.44 -14.31
C ASN A 474 -8.11 -19.40 -12.78
N PRO A 475 -8.87 -20.35 -12.20
CA PRO A 475 -9.40 -20.26 -10.84
C PRO A 475 -8.33 -20.09 -9.76
#